data_AF-A0A534QC47-F1
#
_entry.id   AF-A0A534QC47-F1
#
_cell.length_a   1.000
_cell.length_b   1.000
_cell.length_c   1.000
_cell.angle_alpha   90.00
_cell.angle_beta   90.00
_cell.angle_gamma   90.00
#
_symmetry.space_group_name_H-M   'P 1'
#
loop_
_entity.id
_entity.type
_entity.pdbx_description
1 polymer ?
#
loop_
_entity_poly.entity_id
_entity_poly.type
_entity_poly.pdbx_seq_one_letter_code
_entity_poly.pdbx_strand_id
1 'polypeptide(L)'
;ALSADIARLLLAEGVESVCSVPLTVHDRRLGTLNVGRLGGEPFTHGDAELLAAVANQVAFSVENALVFQEIAELKDKLAAEKVYLEDEIRTDYNFEEIIGDSPALKRVLHQVETVAPTDSAVLIRGETGTGKE
;
A
#
# COMPACT_ATOMS: atom_id res chain seq x y z
N ALA A 1 -23.07 -2.04 -19.82
CA ALA A 1 -24.31 -1.41 -20.34
C ALA A 1 -24.95 -0.64 -19.20
N LEU A 2 -25.54 0.54 -19.46
CA LEU A 2 -26.28 1.27 -18.41
C LEU A 2 -27.42 0.39 -17.86
N SER A 3 -27.58 0.35 -16.54
CA SER A 3 -28.76 -0.30 -15.93
C SER A 3 -30.01 0.53 -16.18
N ALA A 4 -31.18 -0.11 -16.16
CA ALA A 4 -32.46 0.56 -16.36
C ALA A 4 -32.71 1.68 -15.34
N ASP A 5 -32.18 1.56 -14.13
CA ASP A 5 -32.30 2.57 -13.07
C ASP A 5 -31.50 3.83 -13.36
N ILE A 6 -30.26 3.67 -13.87
CA ILE A 6 -29.42 4.82 -14.26
C ILE A 6 -30.05 5.54 -15.46
N ALA A 7 -30.60 4.80 -16.43
CA ALA A 7 -31.29 5.41 -17.56
C ALA A 7 -32.51 6.26 -17.12
N ARG A 8 -33.29 5.78 -16.15
CA ARG A 8 -34.41 6.57 -15.58
C ARG A 8 -33.94 7.81 -14.84
N LEU A 9 -32.87 7.70 -14.05
CA LEU A 9 -32.27 8.85 -13.36
C LEU A 9 -31.82 9.92 -14.35
N LEU A 10 -31.10 9.53 -15.40
CA LEU A 10 -30.63 10.47 -16.42
C LEU A 10 -31.81 11.17 -17.13
N LEU A 11 -32.86 10.43 -17.49
CA LEU A 11 -34.06 11.03 -18.09
C LEU A 11 -34.81 11.95 -17.11
N ALA A 12 -34.88 11.60 -15.83
CA ALA A 12 -35.51 12.44 -14.80
C ALA A 12 -34.75 13.75 -14.57
N GLU A 13 -33.43 13.74 -14.74
CA GLU A 13 -32.56 14.92 -14.74
C GLU A 13 -32.61 15.70 -16.06
N GLY A 14 -33.43 15.27 -17.03
CA GLY A 14 -33.61 15.95 -18.32
C GLY A 14 -32.55 15.61 -19.37
N VAL A 15 -31.75 14.56 -19.18
CA VAL A 15 -30.76 14.13 -20.18
C VAL A 15 -31.47 13.44 -21.34
N GLU A 16 -31.42 14.07 -22.52
CA GLU A 16 -32.09 13.59 -23.73
C GLU A 16 -31.19 12.72 -24.62
N SER A 17 -29.88 12.91 -24.55
CA SER A 17 -28.91 12.07 -25.27
C SER A 17 -27.63 11.87 -24.48
N VAL A 18 -26.96 10.73 -24.71
CA VAL A 18 -25.69 10.36 -24.06
C VAL A 18 -24.70 9.87 -25.10
N CYS A 19 -23.47 10.36 -25.03
CA CYS A 19 -22.32 9.79 -25.73
C CYS A 19 -21.41 9.10 -24.73
N SER A 20 -21.08 7.84 -25.01
CA SER A 20 -20.22 7.01 -24.17
C SER A 20 -18.99 6.60 -24.97
N VAL A 21 -17.81 7.03 -24.54
CA VAL A 21 -16.53 6.66 -25.14
C VAL A 21 -15.69 5.89 -24.12
N PRO A 22 -14.92 4.87 -24.55
CA PRO A 22 -14.16 4.06 -23.61
C PRO A 22 -12.90 4.80 -23.13
N LEU A 23 -12.56 4.64 -21.85
CA LEU A 23 -11.24 4.99 -21.33
C LEU A 23 -10.36 3.76 -21.45
N THR A 24 -9.50 3.72 -22.47
CA THR A 24 -8.67 2.55 -22.79
C THR A 24 -7.21 2.95 -22.86
N VAL A 25 -6.33 2.14 -22.26
CA VAL A 25 -4.89 2.28 -22.38
C VAL A 25 -4.28 0.90 -22.62
N HIS A 26 -3.37 0.76 -23.59
CA HIS A 26 -2.72 -0.52 -23.94
C HIS A 26 -3.71 -1.71 -24.06
N ASP A 27 -4.83 -1.53 -24.76
CA ASP A 27 -5.93 -2.51 -24.91
C ASP A 27 -6.68 -2.90 -23.63
N ARG A 28 -6.35 -2.29 -22.48
CA ARG A 28 -7.08 -2.42 -21.23
C ARG A 28 -8.12 -1.31 -21.10
N ARG A 29 -9.39 -1.69 -20.97
CA ARG A 29 -10.48 -0.75 -20.67
C ARG A 29 -10.50 -0.43 -19.17
N LEU A 30 -10.15 0.80 -18.82
CA LEU A 30 -10.27 1.33 -17.46
C LEU A 30 -11.72 1.66 -17.09
N GLY A 31 -12.50 2.09 -18.08
CA GLY A 31 -13.91 2.45 -17.87
C GLY A 31 -14.53 3.13 -19.09
N THR A 32 -15.48 4.02 -18.83
CA THR A 32 -16.15 4.81 -19.87
C THR A 32 -16.30 6.26 -19.40
N LEU A 33 -16.03 7.20 -20.29
CA LEU A 33 -16.44 8.59 -20.15
C LEU A 33 -17.83 8.74 -20.77
N ASN A 34 -18.79 9.21 -19.98
CA ASN A 34 -20.16 9.43 -20.40
C ASN A 34 -20.47 10.92 -20.37
N VAL A 35 -20.95 11.45 -21.49
CA VAL A 35 -21.38 12.85 -21.61
C VAL A 35 -22.86 12.86 -21.95
N GLY A 36 -23.65 13.47 -21.08
CA GLY A 36 -25.09 13.68 -21.28
C GLY A 36 -25.36 15.09 -21.82
N ARG A 37 -26.40 15.22 -22.65
CA ARG A 37 -26.89 16.51 -23.16
C ARG A 37 -28.36 16.67 -22.74
N LEU A 38 -28.69 17.84 -22.15
CA LEU A 38 -30.01 18.17 -21.59
C LEU A 38 -30.99 18.77 -22.64
N GLY A 39 -30.64 18.70 -23.92
CA GLY A 39 -31.39 19.31 -25.02
C GLY A 39 -30.48 19.72 -26.19
N GLY A 40 -31.06 19.86 -27.38
CA GLY A 40 -30.33 20.21 -28.61
C GLY A 40 -30.16 19.03 -29.56
N GLU A 41 -29.30 19.19 -30.57
CA GLU A 41 -29.10 18.13 -31.58
C GLU A 41 -28.47 16.87 -30.96
N PRO A 42 -28.73 15.68 -31.51
CA PRO A 42 -28.03 14.45 -31.10
C PRO A 42 -26.51 14.57 -31.25
N PHE A 43 -25.76 13.75 -30.52
CA PHE A 43 -24.32 13.64 -30.74
C PHE A 43 -24.03 13.18 -32.16
N THR A 44 -23.18 13.94 -32.85
CA THR A 44 -22.67 13.61 -34.18
C THR A 44 -21.49 12.65 -34.08
N HIS A 45 -21.07 12.11 -35.23
CA HIS A 45 -19.85 11.30 -35.28
C HIS A 45 -18.61 12.12 -34.87
N GLY A 46 -18.52 13.38 -35.30
CA GLY A 46 -17.43 14.28 -34.91
C GLY A 46 -17.39 14.57 -33.41
N ASP A 47 -18.54 14.66 -32.74
CA ASP A 47 -18.59 14.76 -31.28
C ASP A 47 -17.99 13.52 -30.60
N ALA A 48 -18.33 12.33 -31.11
CA ALA A 48 -17.79 11.08 -30.58
C ALA A 48 -16.26 10.97 -30.80
N GLU A 49 -15.75 11.40 -31.96
CA GLU A 49 -14.31 11.45 -32.24
C GLU A 49 -13.58 12.41 -31.31
N LEU A 50 -14.12 13.62 -31.11
CA LEU A 50 -13.56 14.60 -30.18
C LEU A 50 -13.54 14.04 -28.75
N LEU A 51 -14.66 13.48 -28.31
CA LEU A 51 -14.76 12.87 -26.99
C LEU A 51 -13.81 11.69 -26.84
N ALA A 52 -13.61 10.87 -27.88
CA ALA A 52 -12.64 9.78 -27.87
C ALA A 52 -11.19 10.30 -27.72
N ALA A 53 -10.85 11.40 -28.39
CA ALA A 53 -9.52 12.02 -28.23
C ALA A 53 -9.29 12.52 -26.79
N VAL A 54 -10.29 13.15 -26.18
CA VAL A 54 -10.26 13.57 -24.77
C VAL A 54 -10.18 12.34 -23.86
N ALA A 55 -10.98 11.32 -24.12
CA ALA A 55 -11.02 10.09 -23.34
C ALA A 55 -9.66 9.38 -23.33
N ASN A 56 -8.95 9.36 -24.45
CA ASN A 56 -7.60 8.81 -24.50
C ASN A 56 -6.65 9.55 -23.55
N GLN A 57 -6.66 10.89 -23.54
CA GLN A 57 -5.81 11.67 -22.62
C GLN A 57 -6.16 11.40 -21.16
N VAL A 58 -7.47 11.40 -20.84
CA VAL A 58 -7.95 11.10 -19.48
C VAL A 58 -7.56 9.69 -19.06
N ALA A 59 -7.65 8.71 -19.96
CA ALA A 59 -7.31 7.32 -19.66
C ALA A 59 -5.85 7.17 -19.24
N PHE A 60 -4.90 7.80 -19.95
CA PHE A 60 -3.49 7.80 -19.56
C PHE A 60 -3.25 8.48 -18.20
N SER A 61 -3.90 9.63 -17.96
CA SER A 61 -3.76 10.33 -16.67
C SER A 61 -4.29 9.50 -15.50
N VAL A 62 -5.43 8.83 -15.68
CA VAL A 62 -6.02 7.95 -14.66
C VAL A 62 -5.13 6.73 -14.43
N GLU A 63 -4.61 6.10 -15.48
CA GLU A 63 -3.68 4.97 -15.33
C GLU A 63 -2.43 5.36 -14.53
N ASN A 64 -1.80 6.49 -14.88
CA ASN A 64 -0.63 6.98 -14.15
C ASN A 64 -0.93 7.24 -12.68
N ALA A 65 -2.09 7.81 -12.36
CA ALA A 65 -2.49 8.06 -10.98
C ALA A 65 -2.66 6.74 -10.19
N LEU A 66 -3.33 5.75 -10.80
CA LEU A 66 -3.53 4.43 -10.18
C LEU A 66 -2.20 3.69 -9.96
N VAL A 67 -1.30 3.71 -10.95
CA VAL A 67 0.03 3.12 -10.84
C VAL A 67 0.85 3.82 -9.76
N PHE A 68 0.79 5.15 -9.68
CA PHE A 68 1.49 5.90 -8.64
C PHE A 68 0.98 5.55 -7.24
N GLN A 69 -0.35 5.43 -7.07
CA GLN A 69 -0.96 4.99 -5.81
C GLN A 69 -0.49 3.59 -5.40
N GLU A 70 -0.48 2.64 -6.33
CA GLU A 70 -0.02 1.27 -6.06
C GLU A 70 1.46 1.24 -5.62
N ILE A 71 2.32 2.02 -6.29
CA ILE A 71 3.73 2.15 -5.90
C ILE A 71 3.87 2.75 -4.49
N ALA A 72 3.07 3.76 -4.16
CA ALA A 72 3.11 4.38 -2.84
C ALA A 72 2.69 3.38 -1.74
N GLU A 73 1.59 2.66 -1.94
CA GLU A 73 1.12 1.64 -1.00
C GLU A 73 2.13 0.52 -0.78
N LEU A 74 2.77 0.04 -1.85
CA LEU A 74 3.79 -1.00 -1.75
C LEU A 74 5.04 -0.51 -1.01
N LYS A 75 5.44 0.75 -1.24
CA LYS A 75 6.55 1.37 -0.51
C LYS A 75 6.26 1.49 0.98
N ASP A 76 5.06 1.93 1.34
CA ASP A 76 4.66 2.08 2.74
C ASP A 76 4.62 0.72 3.46
N LYS A 77 4.10 -0.32 2.80
CA LYS A 77 4.13 -1.70 3.32
C LYS A 77 5.56 -2.20 3.54
N LEU A 78 6.43 -2.01 2.54
CA LEU A 78 7.82 -2.44 2.64
C LEU A 78 8.57 -1.70 3.75
N ALA A 79 8.31 -0.40 3.92
CA ALA A 79 8.92 0.39 4.99
C ALA A 79 8.46 -0.09 6.37
N ALA A 80 7.17 -0.40 6.53
CA ALA A 80 6.63 -0.94 7.78
C ALA A 80 7.20 -2.32 8.10
N GLU A 81 7.30 -3.21 7.12
CA GLU A 81 7.88 -4.55 7.29
C GLU A 81 9.37 -4.47 7.65
N LYS A 82 10.13 -3.56 7.00
CA LYS A 82 11.52 -3.33 7.34
C LYS A 82 11.68 -2.91 8.81
N VAL A 83 10.90 -1.93 9.27
CA VAL A 83 10.95 -1.46 10.67
C VAL A 83 10.61 -2.59 11.63
N TYR A 84 9.56 -3.36 11.33
CA TYR A 84 9.16 -4.50 12.14
C TYR A 84 10.28 -5.55 12.27
N LEU A 85 10.92 -5.91 11.15
CA LEU A 85 12.04 -6.87 11.14
C LEU A 85 13.29 -6.33 11.85
N GLU A 86 13.59 -5.03 11.71
CA GLU A 86 14.70 -4.39 12.44
C GLU A 86 14.44 -4.38 13.95
N ASP A 87 13.21 -4.15 14.39
CA ASP A 87 12.82 -4.21 15.80
C ASP A 87 12.83 -5.65 16.36
N GLU A 88 12.40 -6.65 15.57
CA GLU A 88 12.47 -8.07 15.94
C GLU A 88 13.94 -8.51 16.13
N ILE A 89 14.82 -8.15 15.19
CA ILE A 89 16.27 -8.36 15.31
C ILE A 89 16.79 -7.64 16.56
N ARG A 90 16.52 -6.35 16.77
CA ARG A 90 17.04 -5.65 17.96
C ARG A 90 16.56 -6.26 19.28
N THR A 91 15.36 -6.84 19.30
CA THR A 91 14.80 -7.48 20.50
C THR A 91 15.46 -8.83 20.78
N ASP A 92 15.75 -9.63 19.74
CA ASP A 92 16.39 -10.94 19.88
C ASP A 92 17.93 -10.86 20.05
N TYR A 93 18.55 -9.75 19.66
CA TYR A 93 20.01 -9.60 19.56
C TYR A 93 20.65 -8.67 20.62
N ASN A 94 20.05 -8.48 21.79
CA ASN A 94 20.74 -7.79 22.91
C ASN A 94 22.06 -8.47 23.38
N PHE A 95 22.39 -9.64 22.84
CA PHE A 95 23.60 -10.40 23.14
C PHE A 95 24.25 -11.01 21.87
N GLU A 96 24.48 -10.19 20.82
CA GLU A 96 25.04 -10.59 19.51
C GLU A 96 26.30 -11.49 19.55
N GLU A 97 27.13 -11.40 20.58
CA GLU A 97 28.37 -12.20 20.70
C GLU A 97 28.18 -13.53 21.47
N ILE A 98 27.03 -13.77 22.10
CA ILE A 98 26.82 -14.94 22.96
C ILE A 98 26.12 -16.05 22.18
N ILE A 99 26.87 -17.11 21.84
CA ILE A 99 26.31 -18.28 21.15
C ILE A 99 25.79 -19.31 22.18
N GLY A 100 24.47 -19.55 22.21
CA GLY A 100 23.88 -20.69 22.92
C GLY A 100 22.37 -20.60 23.11
N ASP A 101 21.67 -21.75 23.09
CA ASP A 101 20.20 -21.80 23.20
C ASP A 101 19.70 -22.53 24.47
N SER A 102 20.61 -22.80 25.42
CA SER A 102 20.23 -23.55 26.63
C SER A 102 19.26 -22.77 27.54
N PRO A 103 18.29 -23.43 28.19
CA PRO A 103 17.39 -22.77 29.15
C PRO A 103 18.13 -22.09 30.31
N ALA A 104 19.31 -22.59 30.68
CA ALA A 104 20.14 -21.97 31.71
C ALA A 104 20.71 -20.64 31.25
N LEU A 105 21.18 -20.55 30.00
CA LEU A 105 21.74 -19.33 29.43
C LEU A 105 20.69 -18.22 29.29
N LYS A 106 19.51 -18.55 28.74
CA LYS A 106 18.40 -17.57 28.61
C LYS A 106 17.99 -16.93 29.94
N ARG A 107 17.96 -17.72 31.02
CA ARG A 107 17.66 -17.20 32.37
C ARG A 107 18.71 -16.19 32.86
N VAL A 108 19.98 -16.45 32.57
CA VAL A 108 21.07 -15.54 32.96
C VAL A 108 21.01 -14.24 32.15
N LEU A 109 20.80 -14.33 30.82
CA LEU A 109 20.66 -13.14 29.96
C LEU A 109 19.51 -12.23 30.42
N HIS A 110 18.38 -12.82 30.80
CA HIS A 110 17.25 -12.05 31.34
C HIS A 110 17.56 -11.35 32.68
N GLN A 111 18.35 -12.00 33.55
CA GLN A 111 18.82 -11.37 34.79
C GLN A 111 19.76 -10.21 34.49
N VAL A 112 20.64 -10.36 33.49
CA VAL A 112 21.54 -9.30 33.03
C VAL A 112 20.75 -8.10 32.51
N GLU A 113 19.74 -8.29 31.65
CA GLU A 113 18.87 -7.20 31.17
C GLU A 113 18.18 -6.44 32.31
N THR A 114 17.84 -7.12 33.40
CA THR A 114 17.18 -6.51 34.56
C THR A 114 18.14 -5.62 35.36
N VAL A 115 19.40 -6.02 35.49
CA VAL A 115 20.37 -5.32 36.37
C VAL A 115 21.29 -4.36 35.62
N ALA A 116 21.55 -4.59 34.33
CA ALA A 116 22.46 -3.80 33.49
C ALA A 116 22.14 -2.30 33.42
N PRO A 117 20.87 -1.84 33.46
CA PRO A 117 20.54 -0.42 33.49
C PRO A 117 20.77 0.27 34.85
N THR A 118 21.27 -0.45 35.87
CA THR A 118 21.40 0.05 37.24
C THR A 118 22.85 0.06 37.72
N ASP A 119 23.18 0.91 38.70
CA ASP A 119 24.50 0.98 39.33
C ASP A 119 24.71 -0.10 40.43
N SER A 120 24.02 -1.24 40.33
CA SER A 120 24.09 -2.29 41.35
C SER A 120 25.37 -3.11 41.25
N ALA A 121 25.98 -3.45 42.39
CA ALA A 121 27.11 -4.37 42.43
C ALA A 121 26.67 -5.82 42.16
N VAL A 122 27.27 -6.48 41.18
CA VAL A 122 26.96 -7.86 40.77
C VAL A 122 28.12 -8.80 41.10
N LEU A 123 27.83 -9.99 41.63
CA LEU A 123 28.81 -11.04 41.93
C LEU A 123 28.71 -12.19 40.92
N ILE A 124 29.76 -12.39 40.12
CA ILE A 124 29.83 -13.49 39.14
C ILE A 124 30.54 -14.70 39.78
N ARG A 125 29.92 -15.89 39.70
CA ARG A 125 30.46 -17.15 40.28
C ARG A 125 30.58 -18.24 39.21
N GLY A 126 31.54 -19.14 39.39
CA GLY A 126 31.70 -20.35 38.57
C GLY A 126 33.04 -21.04 38.80
N GLU A 127 33.30 -22.12 38.08
CA GLU A 127 34.51 -22.93 38.19
C GLU A 127 35.74 -22.28 37.52
N THR A 128 36.95 -22.75 37.83
CA THR A 128 38.20 -22.21 37.28
C THR A 128 38.24 -22.40 35.76
N GLY A 129 38.61 -21.36 35.00
CA GLY A 129 38.70 -21.43 33.53
C GLY A 129 37.46 -20.99 32.75
N THR A 130 36.42 -20.44 33.39
CA THR A 130 35.22 -19.94 32.68
C THR A 130 35.23 -18.43 32.37
N GLY A 131 36.40 -17.78 32.39
CA GLY A 131 36.54 -16.35 32.02
C GLY A 131 35.76 -15.36 32.91
N LYS A 132 35.89 -15.47 34.25
CA LYS A 132 35.25 -14.55 35.22
C LYS A 132 36.06 -13.27 35.49
N GLU A 133 37.07 -13.02 34.66
CA GLU A 133 38.09 -11.98 34.82
C GLU A 133 38.14 -11.07 33.60
#